data_AF-A0A1G9LVD8-F1
#
_entry.id   AF-A0A1G9LVD8-F1
#
_cell.length_a   1.000
_cell.length_b   1.000
_cell.length_c   1.000
_cell.angle_alpha   90.00
_cell.angle_beta   90.00
_cell.angle_gamma   90.00
#
_symmetry.space_group_name_H-M   'P 1'
#
loop_
_entity.id
_entity.type
_entity.pdbx_description
1 polymer ?
#
loop_
_entity_poly.entity_id
_entity_poly.type
_entity_poly.pdbx_seq_one_letter_code
_entity_poly.pdbx_strand_id
1 'polypeptide(L)'
;MPDTGLKLNLLQNYIFVPLDIFRKHLDSVLHRTDDCFITEREAWLAFLSSDDPQIILRILDQFPGTFRPLYDRICAMCRNTKEMIYMFSEELSILDKNTVMMMIEEQQETIEQQKKKLSQKEEAIEQQKKELSQKEEAIEKQKKELSQKEEAIEHQKKELSQKEETIDMQKQEIEQLRKALAEVRK
;
A
#
# COMPACT_ATOMS: atom_id res chain seq x y z
N MET A 1 16.71 41.25 -1.38
CA MET A 1 16.05 40.22 -0.55
C MET A 1 16.77 38.91 -0.77
N PRO A 2 17.07 38.10 0.25
CA PRO A 2 17.54 36.74 0.05
C PRO A 2 16.37 35.83 -0.30
N ASP A 3 16.56 35.03 -1.34
CA ASP A 3 15.60 34.08 -1.90
C ASP A 3 15.33 32.95 -0.89
N THR A 4 14.13 32.89 -0.34
CA THR A 4 13.73 31.91 0.68
C THR A 4 13.35 30.55 0.10
N GLY A 5 13.41 30.35 -1.24
CA GLY A 5 13.22 29.04 -1.88
C GLY A 5 11.83 28.41 -1.72
N LEU A 6 10.88 29.12 -1.13
CA LEU A 6 9.50 28.68 -0.89
C LEU A 6 8.66 28.85 -2.16
N LYS A 7 8.35 27.75 -2.85
CA LYS A 7 7.38 27.72 -3.96
C LYS A 7 5.99 27.43 -3.41
N LEU A 8 5.19 28.48 -3.22
CA LEU A 8 3.79 28.38 -2.79
C LEU A 8 2.87 28.65 -3.99
N ASN A 9 2.13 27.62 -4.44
CA ASN A 9 1.10 27.75 -5.46
C ASN A 9 -0.20 28.25 -4.80
N LEU A 10 -0.45 29.55 -4.85
CA LEU A 10 -1.63 30.17 -4.26
C LEU A 10 -2.57 30.69 -5.35
N LEU A 11 -3.86 30.35 -5.26
CA LEU A 11 -4.89 30.60 -6.29
C LEU A 11 -5.45 32.04 -6.31
N GLN A 12 -4.97 32.94 -5.44
CA GLN A 12 -5.44 34.33 -5.32
C GLN A 12 -4.27 35.33 -5.31
N ASN A 13 -4.53 36.61 -5.56
CA ASN A 13 -3.52 37.68 -5.53
C ASN A 13 -3.10 37.98 -4.08
N TYR A 14 -1.96 37.43 -3.64
CA TYR A 14 -1.39 37.72 -2.32
C TYR A 14 -0.33 38.80 -2.39
N ILE A 15 -0.33 39.70 -1.41
CA ILE A 15 0.74 40.67 -1.18
C ILE A 15 1.52 40.19 0.04
N PHE A 16 2.78 39.79 -0.17
CA PHE A 16 3.69 39.48 0.93
C PHE A 16 4.30 40.76 1.46
N VAL A 17 4.07 41.07 2.74
CA VAL A 17 4.66 42.21 3.42
C VAL A 17 5.65 41.68 4.46
N PRO A 18 6.97 41.78 4.21
CA PRO A 18 7.98 41.45 5.20
C PRO A 18 7.87 42.41 6.39
N LEU A 19 7.48 41.88 7.55
CA LEU A 19 7.22 42.68 8.74
C LEU A 19 8.48 43.35 9.30
N ASP A 20 9.66 42.79 9.03
CA ASP A 20 10.96 43.36 9.37
C ASP A 20 11.26 44.66 8.59
N ILE A 21 10.86 44.70 7.31
CA ILE A 21 10.98 45.91 6.47
C ILE A 21 9.93 46.93 6.89
N PHE A 22 8.71 46.47 7.15
CA PHE A 22 7.63 47.33 7.65
C PHE A 22 8.01 47.97 8.99
N ARG A 23 8.60 47.22 9.94
CA ARG A 23 9.00 47.75 11.26
C ARG A 23 10.03 48.88 11.16
N LYS A 24 11.02 48.74 10.26
CA LYS A 24 11.99 49.82 10.00
C LYS A 24 11.33 51.09 9.44
N HIS A 25 10.30 50.92 8.61
CA HIS A 25 9.51 52.03 8.10
C HIS A 25 8.63 52.64 9.20
N LEU A 26 8.01 51.80 10.03
CA LEU A 26 7.19 52.17 11.15
C LEU A 26 7.97 53.03 12.18
N ASP A 27 9.18 52.61 12.55
CA ASP A 27 10.07 53.36 13.44
C ASP A 27 10.42 54.74 12.84
N SER A 28 10.62 54.83 11.52
CA SER A 28 10.89 56.10 10.83
C SER A 28 9.67 57.03 10.76
N VAL A 29 8.45 56.49 10.83
CA VAL A 29 7.19 57.25 10.66
C VAL A 29 6.61 57.66 12.02
N LEU A 30 6.63 56.78 13.00
CA LEU A 30 6.01 57.01 14.32
C LEU A 30 6.90 57.82 15.29
N HIS A 31 8.22 57.84 15.11
CA HIS A 31 9.14 58.58 15.99
C HIS A 31 9.46 60.02 15.53
N ARG A 32 8.94 60.50 14.38
CA ARG A 32 9.29 61.84 13.86
C ARG A 32 8.28 62.95 14.16
N THR A 33 7.01 62.63 14.39
CA THR A 33 5.93 63.63 14.56
C THR A 33 4.80 63.08 15.43
N ASP A 34 4.37 63.86 16.42
CA ASP A 34 3.29 63.49 17.37
C ASP A 34 1.87 63.46 16.76
N ASP A 35 1.69 63.95 15.52
CA ASP A 35 0.38 64.07 14.84
C ASP A 35 0.27 63.21 13.56
N CYS A 36 0.86 62.00 13.55
CA CYS A 36 0.71 61.08 12.41
C CYS A 36 -0.53 60.18 12.56
N PHE A 37 -1.51 60.38 11.68
CA PHE A 37 -2.64 59.46 11.54
C PHE A 37 -2.19 58.17 10.85
N ILE A 38 -2.45 57.02 11.47
CA ILE A 38 -2.12 55.71 10.93
C ILE A 38 -3.36 55.18 10.19
N THR A 39 -3.18 54.62 8.99
CA THR A 39 -4.31 53.96 8.30
C THR A 39 -4.69 52.65 9.01
N GLU A 40 -5.93 52.19 8.83
CA GLU A 40 -6.38 50.93 9.47
C GLU A 40 -5.46 49.74 9.15
N ARG A 41 -4.97 49.65 7.91
CA ARG A 41 -4.05 48.58 7.48
C ARG A 41 -2.69 48.67 8.16
N GLU A 42 -2.16 49.87 8.30
CA GLU A 42 -0.89 50.11 9.01
C GLU A 42 -1.06 49.88 10.51
N ALA A 43 -2.23 50.19 11.09
CA ALA A 43 -2.54 49.90 12.48
C ALA A 43 -2.58 48.39 12.74
N TRP A 44 -3.20 47.59 11.85
CA TRP A 44 -3.16 46.13 11.93
C TRP A 44 -1.75 45.57 11.81
N LEU A 45 -0.97 46.06 10.85
CA LEU A 45 0.41 45.63 10.69
C LEU A 45 1.27 46.03 11.89
N ALA A 46 1.10 47.23 12.44
CA ALA A 46 1.81 47.72 13.62
C ALA A 46 1.43 46.93 14.89
N PHE A 47 0.14 46.67 15.10
CA PHE A 47 -0.39 45.90 16.21
C PHE A 47 0.11 44.45 16.22
N LEU A 48 0.29 43.84 15.04
CA LEU A 48 0.78 42.46 14.91
C LEU A 48 2.32 42.35 14.89
N SER A 49 3.05 43.45 14.72
CA SER A 49 4.52 43.44 14.52
C SER A 49 5.33 44.21 15.55
N SER A 50 4.69 44.99 16.43
CA SER A 50 5.33 45.79 17.47
C SER A 50 4.70 45.57 18.84
N ASP A 51 5.55 45.36 19.84
CA ASP A 51 5.16 45.25 21.25
C ASP A 51 5.46 46.55 22.04
N ASP A 52 5.81 47.65 21.35
CA ASP A 52 6.09 48.94 22.01
C ASP A 52 4.80 49.52 22.64
N PRO A 53 4.76 49.71 23.98
CA PRO A 53 3.60 50.28 24.66
C PRO A 53 3.13 51.62 24.08
N GLN A 54 4.05 52.47 23.60
CA GLN A 54 3.69 53.79 23.07
C GLN A 54 2.94 53.67 21.74
N ILE A 55 3.36 52.75 20.88
CA ILE A 55 2.73 52.49 19.58
C ILE A 55 1.37 51.82 19.79
N ILE A 56 1.29 50.86 20.70
CA ILE A 56 0.04 50.17 21.03
C ILE A 56 -0.98 51.14 21.62
N LEU A 57 -0.59 52.01 22.56
CA LEU A 57 -1.49 53.01 23.13
C LEU A 57 -1.99 53.99 22.05
N ARG A 58 -1.13 54.45 21.14
CA ARG A 58 -1.52 55.28 20.00
C ARG A 58 -2.56 54.61 19.09
N ILE A 59 -2.39 53.31 18.80
CA ILE A 59 -3.36 52.55 18.00
C ILE A 59 -4.68 52.38 18.74
N LEU A 60 -4.64 52.13 20.05
CA LEU A 60 -5.82 52.00 20.90
C LEU A 60 -6.60 53.32 21.01
N ASP A 61 -5.90 54.46 21.00
CA ASP A 61 -6.52 55.79 21.04
C ASP A 61 -7.11 56.18 19.67
N GLN A 62 -6.44 55.84 18.56
CA GLN A 62 -6.93 56.13 17.20
C GLN A 62 -8.06 55.19 16.75
N PHE A 63 -8.06 53.93 17.20
CA PHE A 63 -9.04 52.90 16.80
C PHE A 63 -9.56 52.06 18.00
N PRO A 64 -10.22 52.70 18.99
CA PRO A 64 -10.60 52.05 20.24
C PRO A 64 -11.64 50.92 20.07
N GLY A 65 -12.50 50.99 19.05
CA GLY A 65 -13.55 49.98 18.82
C GLY A 65 -13.02 48.62 18.36
N THR A 66 -11.92 48.61 17.60
CA THR A 66 -11.41 47.39 16.96
C THR A 66 -10.29 46.76 17.79
N PHE A 67 -9.31 47.54 18.23
CA PHE A 67 -8.10 47.00 18.84
C PHE A 67 -8.21 46.83 20.36
N ARG A 68 -9.04 47.61 21.06
CA ARG A 68 -9.16 47.52 22.52
C ARG A 68 -9.70 46.18 23.02
N PRO A 69 -10.79 45.63 22.45
CA PRO A 69 -11.26 44.30 22.83
C PRO A 69 -10.24 43.19 22.53
N LEU A 70 -9.49 43.34 21.43
CA LEU A 70 -8.46 42.38 21.03
C LEU A 70 -7.26 42.43 21.97
N TYR A 71 -6.79 43.64 22.28
CA TYR A 71 -5.69 43.84 23.21
C TYR A 71 -6.04 43.41 24.63
N ASP A 72 -7.26 43.70 25.10
CA ASP A 72 -7.76 43.22 26.39
C ASP A 72 -7.83 41.70 26.43
N ARG A 73 -8.26 41.06 25.33
CA ARG A 73 -8.29 39.60 25.21
C ARG A 73 -6.88 39.02 25.22
N ILE A 74 -5.94 39.59 24.47
CA ILE A 74 -4.53 39.18 24.47
C ILE A 74 -3.94 39.34 25.87
N CYS A 75 -4.17 40.47 26.52
CA CYS A 75 -3.74 40.72 27.89
C CYS A 75 -4.34 39.72 28.89
N ALA A 76 -5.63 39.38 28.75
CA ALA A 76 -6.28 38.36 29.58
C ALA A 76 -5.66 36.98 29.35
N MET A 77 -5.36 36.62 28.11
CA MET A 77 -4.64 35.38 27.75
C MET A 77 -3.21 35.38 28.31
N CYS A 78 -2.49 36.49 28.25
CA CYS A 78 -1.14 36.63 28.80
C CYS A 78 -1.11 36.61 30.34
N ARG A 79 -2.15 37.10 31.02
CA ARG A 79 -2.24 37.00 32.49
C ARG A 79 -2.62 35.60 32.94
N ASN A 80 -3.36 34.86 32.13
CA ASN A 80 -3.78 33.50 32.42
C ASN A 80 -2.97 32.45 31.64
N THR A 81 -1.64 32.57 31.71
CA THR A 81 -0.70 31.70 30.98
C THR A 81 -0.84 30.22 31.34
N LYS A 82 -1.22 29.90 32.59
CA LYS A 82 -1.44 28.51 33.01
C LYS A 82 -2.61 27.85 32.27
N GLU A 83 -3.74 28.53 32.17
CA GLU A 83 -4.91 28.03 31.43
C GLU A 83 -4.62 27.98 29.92
N MET A 84 -3.86 28.94 29.39
CA MET A 84 -3.43 28.92 28.00
C MET A 84 -2.51 27.73 27.68
N ILE A 85 -1.50 27.47 28.52
CA ILE A 85 -0.61 26.31 28.39
C ILE A 85 -1.40 25.01 28.51
N TYR A 86 -2.39 24.96 29.42
CA TYR A 86 -3.25 23.79 29.58
C TYR A 86 -4.09 23.52 28.32
N MET A 87 -4.76 24.54 27.77
CA MET A 87 -5.54 24.39 26.52
C MET A 87 -4.68 23.95 25.33
N PHE A 88 -3.48 24.53 25.15
CA PHE A 88 -2.57 24.06 24.09
C PHE A 88 -2.07 22.64 24.34
N SER A 89 -1.81 22.27 25.59
CA SER A 89 -1.41 20.90 25.95
C SER A 89 -2.53 19.89 25.71
N GLU A 90 -3.79 20.25 25.96
CA GLU A 90 -4.95 19.41 25.71
C GLU A 90 -5.18 19.21 24.20
N GLU A 91 -5.15 20.29 23.41
CA GLU A 91 -5.25 20.22 21.94
C GLU A 91 -4.13 19.37 21.33
N LEU A 92 -2.89 19.53 21.78
CA LEU A 92 -1.78 18.68 21.35
C LEU A 92 -1.98 17.22 21.75
N SER A 93 -2.52 16.95 22.94
CA SER A 93 -2.84 15.59 23.39
C SER A 93 -3.95 14.95 22.57
N ILE A 94 -4.97 15.71 22.17
CA ILE A 94 -6.05 15.25 21.30
C ILE A 94 -5.51 14.95 19.90
N LEU A 95 -4.67 15.84 19.35
CA LEU A 95 -4.04 15.62 18.05
C LEU A 95 -3.18 14.36 18.04
N ASP A 96 -2.39 14.14 19.10
CA ASP A 96 -1.55 12.95 19.25
C ASP A 96 -2.41 11.66 19.30
N LYS A 97 -3.48 11.66 20.10
CA LYS A 97 -4.44 10.53 20.16
C LYS A 97 -5.10 10.25 18.81
N ASN A 98 -5.54 11.28 18.09
CA ASN A 98 -6.17 11.12 16.78
C ASN A 98 -5.17 10.59 15.76
N THR A 99 -3.92 11.05 15.82
CA THR A 99 -2.84 10.55 14.95
C THR A 99 -2.55 9.09 15.21
N VAL A 100 -2.45 8.69 16.48
CA VAL A 100 -2.27 7.29 16.87
C VAL A 100 -3.45 6.43 16.40
N MET A 101 -4.69 6.91 16.55
CA MET A 101 -5.88 6.19 16.10
C MET A 101 -5.88 6.00 14.58
N MET A 102 -5.59 7.05 13.82
CA MET A 102 -5.44 6.98 12.37
C MET A 102 -4.34 5.99 11.95
N MET A 103 -3.18 6.00 12.61
CA MET A 103 -2.11 5.05 12.35
C MET A 103 -2.52 3.60 12.64
N ILE A 104 -3.29 3.37 13.72
CA ILE A 104 -3.82 2.04 14.03
C ILE A 104 -4.81 1.59 12.96
N GLU A 105 -5.73 2.45 12.53
CA GLU A 105 -6.70 2.15 11.48
C GLU A 105 -6.01 1.78 10.15
N GLU A 106 -5.01 2.55 9.71
CA GLU A 106 -4.22 2.25 8.52
C GLU A 106 -3.48 0.90 8.62
N GLN A 107 -2.88 0.62 9.78
CA GLN A 107 -2.23 -0.67 10.03
C GLN A 107 -3.24 -1.83 10.01
N GLN A 108 -4.42 -1.61 10.57
CA GLN A 108 -5.47 -2.63 10.65
C GLN A 108 -6.04 -2.95 9.27
N GLU A 109 -6.25 -1.93 8.43
CA GLU A 109 -6.63 -2.12 7.03
C GLU A 109 -5.54 -2.90 6.27
N THR A 110 -4.27 -2.55 6.47
CA THR A 110 -3.14 -3.26 5.85
C THR A 110 -3.12 -4.74 6.25
N ILE A 111 -3.33 -5.05 7.53
CA ILE A 111 -3.41 -6.42 8.05
C ILE A 111 -4.59 -7.17 7.41
N GLU A 112 -5.75 -6.54 7.28
CA GLU A 112 -6.93 -7.15 6.69
C GLU A 112 -6.74 -7.47 5.20
N GLN A 113 -6.15 -6.53 4.45
CA GLN A 113 -5.77 -6.75 3.05
C GLN A 113 -4.76 -7.91 2.90
N GLN A 114 -3.76 -7.99 3.80
CA GLN A 114 -2.80 -9.09 3.81
C GLN A 114 -3.47 -10.43 4.13
N LYS A 115 -4.35 -10.49 5.13
CA LYS A 115 -5.13 -11.70 5.45
C LYS A 115 -5.96 -12.17 4.27
N LYS A 116 -6.63 -11.25 3.56
CA LYS A 116 -7.42 -11.58 2.37
C LYS A 116 -6.56 -12.17 1.25
N LYS A 117 -5.38 -11.58 0.99
CA LYS A 117 -4.42 -12.11 0.01
C LYS A 117 -3.90 -13.50 0.42
N LEU A 118 -3.70 -13.74 1.70
CA LEU A 118 -3.22 -15.02 2.22
C LEU A 118 -4.29 -16.11 2.06
N SER A 119 -5.53 -15.79 2.44
CA SER A 119 -6.70 -16.66 2.23
C SER A 119 -6.90 -17.04 0.75
N GLN A 120 -6.79 -16.09 -0.18
CA GLN A 120 -6.83 -16.39 -1.62
C GLN A 120 -5.70 -17.32 -2.08
N LYS A 121 -4.49 -17.17 -1.54
CA LYS A 121 -3.37 -18.06 -1.85
C LYS A 121 -3.59 -19.47 -1.30
N GLU A 122 -4.15 -19.59 -0.10
CA GLU A 122 -4.49 -20.88 0.50
C GLU A 122 -5.55 -21.61 -0.34
N GLU A 123 -6.59 -20.92 -0.80
CA GLU A 123 -7.61 -21.48 -1.70
C GLU A 123 -6.99 -21.97 -3.03
N ALA A 124 -6.09 -21.18 -3.62
CA ALA A 124 -5.39 -21.55 -4.84
C ALA A 124 -4.50 -22.79 -4.65
N ILE A 125 -3.78 -22.88 -3.52
CA ILE A 125 -2.98 -24.06 -3.17
C ILE A 125 -3.87 -25.29 -3.01
N GLU A 126 -5.03 -25.14 -2.36
CA GLU A 126 -5.97 -26.24 -2.16
C GLU A 126 -6.56 -26.75 -3.48
N GLN A 127 -6.87 -25.85 -4.42
CA GLN A 127 -7.27 -26.23 -5.78
C GLN A 127 -6.15 -26.98 -6.50
N GLN A 128 -4.91 -26.49 -6.44
CA GLN A 128 -3.76 -27.17 -7.06
C GLN A 128 -3.53 -28.56 -6.48
N LYS A 129 -3.69 -28.74 -5.16
CA LYS A 129 -3.62 -30.06 -4.52
C LYS A 129 -4.68 -31.02 -5.05
N LYS A 130 -5.92 -30.55 -5.22
CA LYS A 130 -7.00 -31.38 -5.79
C LYS A 130 -6.71 -31.79 -7.23
N GLU A 131 -6.23 -30.87 -8.06
CA GLU A 131 -5.83 -31.18 -9.43
C GLU A 131 -4.68 -32.19 -9.48
N LEU A 132 -3.70 -32.07 -8.58
CA LEU A 132 -2.57 -32.98 -8.50
C LEU A 132 -3.03 -34.39 -8.08
N SER A 133 -3.91 -34.48 -7.09
CA SER A 133 -4.53 -35.75 -6.68
C SER A 133 -5.30 -36.42 -7.82
N GLN A 134 -6.05 -35.65 -8.63
CA GLN A 134 -6.75 -36.20 -9.79
C GLN A 134 -5.79 -36.71 -10.86
N LYS A 135 -4.67 -36.01 -11.08
CA LYS A 135 -3.63 -36.47 -12.01
C LYS A 135 -2.95 -37.74 -11.52
N GLU A 136 -2.69 -37.86 -10.23
CA GLU A 136 -2.13 -39.08 -9.63
C GLU A 136 -3.07 -40.28 -9.83
N GLU A 137 -4.38 -40.11 -9.58
CA GLU A 137 -5.36 -41.16 -9.84
C GLU A 137 -5.42 -41.57 -11.33
N ALA A 138 -5.32 -40.60 -12.24
CA ALA A 138 -5.30 -40.87 -13.67
C ALA A 138 -4.04 -41.65 -14.09
N ILE A 139 -2.87 -41.28 -13.55
CA ILE A 139 -1.61 -42.00 -13.78
C ILE A 139 -1.72 -43.43 -13.25
N GLU A 140 -2.30 -43.63 -12.07
CA GLU A 140 -2.46 -44.95 -11.48
C GLU A 140 -3.39 -45.85 -12.31
N LYS A 141 -4.47 -45.29 -12.86
CA LYS A 141 -5.33 -46.01 -13.82
C LYS A 141 -4.57 -46.40 -15.08
N GLN A 142 -3.82 -45.47 -15.67
CA GLN A 142 -3.01 -45.75 -16.85
C GLN A 142 -1.96 -46.84 -16.60
N LYS A 143 -1.30 -46.84 -15.43
CA LYS A 143 -0.37 -47.90 -15.05
C LYS A 143 -1.04 -49.27 -14.99
N LYS A 144 -2.24 -49.37 -14.41
CA LYS A 144 -3.01 -50.61 -14.36
C LYS A 144 -3.38 -51.11 -15.76
N GLU A 145 -3.85 -50.22 -16.62
CA GLU A 145 -4.16 -50.57 -18.02
C GLU A 145 -2.91 -51.06 -18.78
N LEU A 146 -1.76 -50.43 -18.53
CA LEU A 146 -0.49 -50.80 -19.16
C LEU A 146 -0.03 -52.18 -18.68
N SER A 147 -0.11 -52.46 -17.38
CA SER A 147 0.16 -53.78 -16.80
C SER A 147 -0.73 -54.87 -17.39
N GLN A 148 -2.03 -54.61 -17.56
CA GLN A 148 -2.94 -55.58 -18.19
C GLN A 148 -2.59 -55.85 -19.65
N LYS A 149 -2.18 -54.82 -20.40
CA LYS A 149 -1.72 -54.98 -21.78
C LYS A 149 -0.43 -55.79 -21.85
N GLU A 150 0.52 -55.58 -20.93
CA GLU A 150 1.74 -56.36 -20.86
C GLU A 150 1.44 -57.85 -20.59
N GLU A 151 0.56 -58.16 -19.65
CA GLU A 151 0.11 -59.53 -19.39
C GLU A 151 -0.56 -60.17 -20.62
N ALA A 152 -1.40 -59.42 -21.33
CA ALA A 152 -2.04 -59.90 -22.55
C ALA A 152 -1.03 -60.19 -23.67
N ILE A 153 0.00 -59.34 -23.83
CA ILE A 153 1.09 -59.55 -24.80
C ILE A 153 1.90 -60.80 -24.41
N GLU A 154 2.21 -60.98 -23.13
CA GLU A 154 2.92 -62.15 -22.61
C GLU A 154 2.14 -63.44 -22.92
N HIS A 155 0.82 -63.42 -22.72
CA HIS A 155 -0.05 -64.54 -23.06
C HIS A 155 -0.04 -64.85 -24.57
N GLN A 156 -0.19 -63.82 -25.42
CA GLN A 156 -0.15 -63.98 -26.87
C GLN A 156 1.20 -64.52 -27.36
N LYS A 157 2.31 -64.10 -26.76
CA LYS A 157 3.64 -64.66 -27.06
C LYS A 157 3.74 -66.15 -26.74
N LYS A 158 3.19 -66.59 -25.60
CA LYS A 158 3.16 -68.01 -25.24
C LYS A 158 2.33 -68.83 -26.23
N GLU A 159 1.15 -68.33 -26.61
CA GLU A 159 0.32 -68.99 -27.62
C GLU A 159 1.02 -69.09 -28.99
N LEU A 160 1.72 -68.02 -29.41
CA LEU A 160 2.52 -68.04 -30.63
C LEU A 160 3.63 -69.09 -30.58
N SER A 161 4.37 -69.16 -29.47
CA SER A 161 5.43 -70.16 -29.27
C SER A 161 4.89 -71.59 -29.37
N GLN A 162 3.74 -71.89 -28.76
CA GLN A 162 3.11 -73.21 -28.85
C GLN A 162 2.66 -73.56 -30.27
N LYS A 163 2.12 -72.57 -31.00
CA LYS A 163 1.76 -72.75 -32.42
C LYS A 163 2.98 -73.00 -33.28
N GLU A 164 4.09 -72.31 -33.04
CA GLU A 164 5.35 -72.53 -33.75
C GLU A 164 5.90 -73.95 -33.51
N GLU A 165 5.91 -74.44 -32.26
CA GLU A 165 6.29 -75.81 -31.94
C GLU A 165 5.40 -76.84 -32.65
N THR A 166 4.09 -76.62 -32.66
CA THR A 166 3.13 -77.50 -33.35
C THR A 166 3.38 -77.53 -34.86
N ILE A 167 3.66 -76.37 -35.48
CA ILE A 167 4.01 -76.28 -36.90
C ILE A 167 5.31 -77.05 -37.18
N ASP A 168 6.31 -76.95 -36.30
CA ASP A 168 7.57 -77.65 -36.49
C ASP A 168 7.40 -79.18 -36.41
N MET A 169 6.62 -79.67 -35.46
CA MET A 169 6.24 -81.09 -35.39
C MET A 169 5.52 -81.57 -36.66
N GLN A 170 4.53 -80.80 -37.14
CA GLN A 170 3.82 -81.13 -38.38
C GLN A 170 4.73 -81.14 -39.60
N LYS A 171 5.70 -80.21 -39.69
CA LYS A 171 6.71 -80.22 -40.76
C LYS A 171 7.57 -81.47 -40.73
N GLN A 172 8.05 -81.87 -39.55
CA GLN A 172 8.82 -83.11 -39.39
C GLN A 172 8.01 -84.34 -39.82
N GLU A 173 6.74 -84.41 -39.42
CA GLU A 173 5.83 -85.51 -39.77
C GLU A 173 5.58 -85.59 -41.29
N ILE A 174 5.34 -84.45 -41.94
CA ILE A 174 5.23 -84.37 -43.40
C ILE A 174 6.52 -84.85 -44.08
N GLU A 175 7.69 -84.50 -43.55
CA GLU A 175 8.97 -84.91 -44.12
C GLU A 175 9.22 -86.41 -43.97
N GLN A 176 8.85 -87.01 -42.83
CA GLN A 176 8.87 -88.46 -42.64
C GLN A 176 7.93 -89.17 -43.62
N LEU A 177 6.69 -88.70 -43.76
CA LEU A 177 5.73 -89.25 -44.71
C LEU A 177 6.23 -89.16 -46.15
N ARG A 178 6.87 -88.04 -46.53
CA ARG A 178 7.49 -87.89 -47.86
C ARG A 178 8.60 -88.91 -48.11
N LYS A 179 9.46 -89.17 -47.13
CA LYS A 179 10.52 -90.19 -47.24
C LYS A 179 9.92 -91.59 -47.42
N ALA A 180 8.94 -91.97 -46.60
CA ALA A 180 8.26 -93.25 -46.73
C ALA A 180 7.58 -93.44 -48.10
N LEU A 181 6.92 -92.40 -48.62
CA LEU A 181 6.29 -92.41 -49.95
C LEU A 181 7.32 -92.57 -51.09
N ALA A 182 8.52 -92.02 -50.92
CA ALA A 182 9.61 -92.17 -51.89
C ALA A 182 10.20 -93.59 -51.86
N GLU A 183 10.24 -94.23 -50.70
CA GLU A 183 10.68 -95.63 -50.56
C GLU A 183 9.68 -96.62 -51.16
N VAL A 184 8.37 -96.40 -50.98
CA VAL A 184 7.30 -97.26 -51.55
C VAL A 184 7.19 -97.14 -53.08
N ARG A 185 7.63 -96.03 -53.67
CA ARG A 185 7.61 -95.80 -55.12
C ARG A 185 8.84 -96.36 -55.86
N LYS A 186 9.79 -96.98 -55.16
CA LYS A 186 11.03 -97.52 -55.68
C LYS A 186 10.92 -99.03 -55.91
#